data_AF-A0A5C9BW82-F1
#
_entry.id   AF-A0A5C9BW82-F1
#
_cell.length_a   1.000
_cell.length_b   1.000
_cell.length_c   1.000
_cell.angle_alpha   90.00
_cell.angle_beta   90.00
_cell.angle_gamma   90.00
#
_symmetry.space_group_name_H-M   'P 1'
#
loop_
_entity.id
_entity.type
_entity.pdbx_description
1 polymer ?
#
loop_
_entity_poly.entity_id
_entity_poly.type
_entity_poly.pdbx_seq_one_letter_code
_entity_poly.pdbx_strand_id
1 'polypeptide(L)'
;MVASKNQRLAGWVFSGLIAAMLIVASASGKFTEWPGKEEMFAKLGYSADTMFKIGIVEVVATILFLIPRTSFLGAILLTAYLGGATATHVRVGDPWIAYALRRPDVIKSAFGAD
;
A
#
# COMPACT_ATOMS: atom_id res chain seq x y z
N MET A 1 -10.82 -8.41 -28.98
CA MET A 1 -12.00 -8.49 -28.10
C MET A 1 -12.28 -7.12 -27.50
N VAL A 2 -13.44 -6.53 -27.75
CA VAL A 2 -13.83 -5.25 -27.12
C VAL A 2 -14.40 -5.56 -25.75
N ALA A 3 -13.78 -5.06 -24.68
CA ALA A 3 -14.26 -5.28 -23.31
C ALA A 3 -15.69 -4.76 -23.13
N SER A 4 -16.54 -5.56 -22.48
CA SER A 4 -17.93 -5.19 -22.19
C SER A 4 -18.00 -4.02 -21.21
N LYS A 5 -19.16 -3.34 -21.15
CA LYS A 5 -19.41 -2.24 -20.20
C LYS A 5 -19.12 -2.68 -18.75
N ASN A 6 -19.51 -3.90 -18.39
CA ASN A 6 -19.30 -4.46 -17.05
C ASN A 6 -17.83 -4.76 -16.78
N GLN A 7 -17.08 -5.26 -17.77
CA GLN A 7 -15.63 -5.50 -17.63
C GLN A 7 -14.85 -4.20 -17.46
N ARG A 8 -15.23 -3.14 -18.19
CA ARG A 8 -14.63 -1.81 -18.03
C ARG A 8 -14.94 -1.22 -16.65
N LEU A 9 -16.18 -1.33 -16.21
CA LEU A 9 -16.59 -0.87 -14.88
C LEU A 9 -15.82 -1.61 -13.78
N ALA A 10 -15.72 -2.94 -13.86
CA ALA A 10 -14.95 -3.74 -12.92
C ALA A 10 -13.48 -3.28 -12.86
N GLY A 11 -12.84 -3.07 -14.02
CA GLY A 11 -11.47 -2.55 -14.08
C GLY A 11 -11.32 -1.20 -13.37
N TRP A 12 -12.22 -0.25 -13.62
CA TRP A 12 -12.20 1.06 -12.94
C TRP A 12 -12.45 0.96 -11.44
N VAL A 13 -13.37 0.09 -11.01
CA VAL A 13 -13.65 -0.15 -9.58
C VAL A 13 -12.40 -0.70 -8.90
N PHE A 14 -11.77 -1.74 -9.44
CA PHE A 14 -10.56 -2.31 -8.84
C PHE A 14 -9.38 -1.35 -8.84
N SER A 15 -9.12 -0.66 -9.96
CA SER A 15 -8.06 0.34 -10.02
C SER A 15 -8.29 1.48 -9.02
N GLY A 16 -9.54 1.94 -8.91
CA GLY A 16 -9.95 2.96 -7.94
C GLY A 16 -9.77 2.50 -6.50
N LEU A 17 -10.17 1.27 -6.16
CA LEU A 17 -9.99 0.70 -4.83
C LEU A 17 -8.52 0.56 -4.45
N ILE A 18 -7.69 0.02 -5.34
CA ILE A 18 -6.24 -0.10 -5.12
C ILE A 18 -5.63 1.28 -4.88
N ALA A 19 -5.93 2.25 -5.74
CA ALA A 19 -5.41 3.59 -5.59
C ALA A 19 -5.91 4.28 -4.30
N ALA A 20 -7.18 4.10 -3.94
CA ALA A 20 -7.73 4.63 -2.71
C ALA A 20 -7.00 4.05 -1.49
N MET A 21 -6.76 2.73 -1.46
CA MET A 21 -5.99 2.12 -0.38
C MET A 21 -4.55 2.66 -0.31
N LEU A 22 -3.85 2.75 -1.44
CA LEU A 22 -2.48 3.26 -1.47
C LEU A 22 -2.41 4.73 -1.02
N ILE A 23 -3.30 5.58 -1.50
CA ILE A 23 -3.25 7.01 -1.17
C ILE A 23 -3.75 7.28 0.25
N VAL A 24 -4.91 6.73 0.62
CA VAL A 24 -5.58 7.07 1.89
C VAL A 24 -4.97 6.30 3.05
N ALA A 25 -4.70 5.00 2.90
CA ALA A 25 -4.23 4.17 4.01
C ALA A 25 -2.70 4.14 4.14
N SER A 26 -1.96 4.42 3.06
CA SER A 26 -0.49 4.26 3.06
C SER A 26 0.27 5.57 2.83
N ALA A 27 -0.01 6.31 1.75
CA ALA A 27 0.74 7.52 1.40
C ALA A 27 0.45 8.67 2.37
N SER A 28 -0.81 8.85 2.79
CA SER A 28 -1.24 9.93 3.69
C SER A 28 -0.38 10.03 4.95
N GLY A 29 -0.13 8.91 5.64
CA GLY A 29 0.68 8.85 6.86
C GLY A 29 2.17 9.17 6.66
N LYS A 30 2.65 9.20 5.42
CA LYS A 30 4.01 9.64 5.07
C LYS A 30 4.09 11.16 4.93
N PHE A 31 2.98 11.81 4.59
CA PHE A 31 2.90 13.27 4.36
C PHE A 31 2.34 14.04 5.55
N THR A 32 1.56 13.41 6.42
CA THR A 32 0.98 14.05 7.61
C THR A 32 1.85 13.82 8.84
N GLU A 33 1.74 14.72 9.82
CA GLU A 33 2.32 14.52 11.14
C GLU A 33 1.33 13.84 12.07
N TRP A 34 1.80 12.84 12.84
CA TRP A 34 0.99 12.08 13.78
C TRP A 34 1.85 11.50 14.92
N PRO A 35 1.28 11.27 16.11
CA PRO A 35 2.05 10.80 17.26
C PRO A 35 2.71 9.44 17.03
N GLY A 36 4.03 9.36 17.16
CA GLY A 36 4.79 8.12 16.96
C GLY A 36 5.30 7.90 15.53
N LYS A 37 5.06 8.83 14.60
CA LYS A 37 5.56 8.77 13.21
C LYS A 37 7.07 8.55 13.13
N GLU A 38 7.85 9.40 13.81
CA GLU A 38 9.32 9.31 13.78
C GLU A 38 9.83 8.01 14.40
N GLU A 39 9.24 7.57 15.52
CA GLU A 39 9.59 6.31 16.17
C GLU A 39 9.31 5.12 15.24
N MET A 40 8.15 5.11 14.57
CA MET A 40 7.79 4.06 13.62
C MET A 40 8.77 4.04 12.43
N PHE A 41 9.07 5.19 11.84
CA PHE A 41 10.02 5.26 10.73
C PHE A 41 11.44 4.86 11.16
N ALA A 42 11.87 5.26 12.35
CA ALA A 42 13.15 4.85 12.92
C ALA A 42 13.21 3.33 13.15
N LYS A 43 12.11 2.69 13.59
CA LYS A 43 12.01 1.21 13.70
C LYS A 43 12.19 0.52 12.34
N LEU A 44 11.67 1.13 11.27
CA LEU A 44 11.90 0.66 9.90
C LEU A 44 13.31 0.96 9.39
N GLY A 45 14.09 1.77 10.12
CA GLY A 45 15.43 2.20 9.78
C GLY A 45 15.50 3.34 8.77
N TYR A 46 14.47 4.19 8.73
CA TYR A 46 14.38 5.35 7.83
C TYR A 46 14.17 6.66 8.59
N SER A 47 14.70 7.75 8.03
CA SER A 47 14.37 9.10 8.49
C SER A 47 13.01 9.55 7.94
N ALA A 48 12.38 10.55 8.57
CA ALA A 48 11.14 11.16 8.08
C ALA A 48 11.27 11.71 6.65
N ASP A 49 12.41 12.35 6.34
CA ASP A 49 12.71 12.84 4.98
C ASP A 49 12.78 11.69 3.95
N THR A 50 13.39 10.57 4.31
CA THR A 50 13.45 9.39 3.43
C THR A 50 12.04 8.83 3.18
N MET A 51 11.23 8.71 4.23
CA MET A 51 9.85 8.22 4.13
C MET A 51 8.94 9.17 3.35
N PHE A 52 9.16 10.48 3.46
CA PHE A 52 8.46 11.47 2.65
C PHE A 52 8.76 11.28 1.16
N LYS A 53 10.03 11.09 0.79
CA LYS A 53 10.45 10.80 -0.59
C LYS A 53 9.86 9.47 -1.11
N ILE A 54 9.83 8.43 -0.27
CA ILE A 54 9.18 7.15 -0.58
C ILE A 54 7.67 7.37 -0.82
N GLY A 55 7.01 8.23 -0.04
CA GLY A 55 5.62 8.62 -0.27
C GLY A 55 5.41 9.29 -1.63
N ILE A 56 6.34 10.14 -2.09
CA ILE A 56 6.25 10.74 -3.43
C ILE A 56 6.29 9.65 -4.51
N VAL A 57 7.21 8.68 -4.40
CA VAL A 57 7.31 7.56 -5.34
C VAL A 57 6.02 6.74 -5.39
N GLU A 58 5.41 6.47 -4.24
CA GLU A 58 4.13 5.77 -4.13
C GLU A 58 3.01 6.50 -4.87
N VAL A 59 2.89 7.82 -4.65
CA VAL A 59 1.85 8.65 -5.28
C VAL A 59 2.05 8.68 -6.80
N VAL A 60 3.29 8.88 -7.27
CA VAL A 60 3.60 8.91 -8.70
C VAL A 60 3.27 7.57 -9.36
N ALA A 61 3.68 6.45 -8.76
CA ALA A 61 3.38 5.11 -9.26
C ALA A 61 1.87 4.85 -9.31
N THR A 62 1.13 5.29 -8.28
CA THR A 62 -0.33 5.17 -8.20
C THR A 62 -1.03 6.00 -9.27
N ILE A 63 -0.58 7.23 -9.52
CA ILE A 63 -1.12 8.09 -10.59
C ILE A 63 -0.90 7.43 -11.96
N LEU A 64 0.30 6.92 -12.22
CA LEU A 64 0.61 6.20 -13.46
C LEU A 64 -0.25 4.95 -13.62
N PHE A 65 -0.57 4.25 -12.53
CA PHE A 65 -1.45 3.09 -12.52
C PHE A 65 -2.92 3.46 -12.86
N LEU A 66 -3.40 4.60 -12.37
CA LEU A 66 -4.76 5.09 -12.64
C LEU A 66 -4.99 5.55 -14.08
N ILE A 67 -3.95 6.04 -14.76
CA ILE A 67 -4.06 6.50 -16.15
C ILE A 67 -4.06 5.27 -17.09
N PRO A 68 -5.15 5.00 -17.84
CA PRO A 68 -5.27 3.75 -18.62
C PRO A 68 -4.18 3.52 -19.65
N ARG A 69 -3.55 4.59 -20.17
CA ARG A 69 -2.45 4.52 -21.14
C ARG A 69 -1.13 4.08 -20.50
N THR A 70 -0.93 4.32 -19.21
CA THR A 70 0.30 4.01 -18.47
C THR A 70 0.08 2.97 -17.38
N SER A 71 -1.13 2.42 -17.27
CA SER A 71 -1.54 1.53 -16.18
C SER A 71 -0.65 0.30 -16.05
N PHE A 72 -0.19 -0.25 -17.17
CA PHE A 72 0.76 -1.35 -17.18
C PHE A 72 2.10 -1.00 -16.52
N LEU A 73 2.67 0.17 -16.86
CA LEU A 73 3.89 0.66 -16.22
C LEU A 73 3.65 0.98 -14.74
N GLY A 74 2.53 1.61 -14.41
CA GLY A 74 2.14 1.87 -13.04
C GLY A 74 2.02 0.59 -12.20
N ALA A 75 1.45 -0.48 -12.76
CA ALA A 75 1.35 -1.77 -12.09
C ALA A 75 2.72 -2.40 -11.80
N ILE A 76 3.67 -2.30 -12.74
CA ILE A 76 5.05 -2.75 -12.54
C ILE A 76 5.73 -1.94 -11.43
N LEU A 77 5.60 -0.61 -11.48
CA LEU A 77 6.19 0.28 -10.48
C LEU A 77 5.60 0.05 -9.09
N LEU A 78 4.28 -0.13 -8.98
CA LEU A 78 3.61 -0.46 -7.73
C LEU A 78 4.05 -1.83 -7.20
N THR A 79 4.23 -2.82 -8.08
CA THR A 79 4.75 -4.14 -7.68
C THR A 79 6.16 -4.03 -7.11
N ALA A 80 7.05 -3.28 -7.76
CA ALA A 80 8.40 -3.03 -7.28
C ALA A 80 8.41 -2.24 -5.96
N TYR A 81 7.56 -1.21 -5.85
CA TYR A 81 7.38 -0.41 -4.63
C TYR A 81 6.92 -1.27 -3.45
N LEU A 82 5.86 -2.06 -3.64
CA LEU A 82 5.30 -2.93 -2.60
C LEU A 82 6.30 -4.04 -2.23
N GLY A 83 7.03 -4.61 -3.19
CA GLY A 83 8.10 -5.55 -2.93
C GLY A 83 9.22 -4.96 -2.05
N GLY A 84 9.61 -3.70 -2.31
CA GLY A 84 10.54 -2.97 -1.46
C GLY A 84 10.01 -2.72 -0.05
N ALA A 85 8.74 -2.31 0.08
CA ALA A 85 8.09 -2.15 1.37
C ALA A 85 8.07 -3.47 2.16
N THR A 86 7.69 -4.57 1.51
CA THR A 86 7.73 -5.91 2.11
C THR A 86 9.14 -6.29 2.56
N ALA A 87 10.16 -6.05 1.73
CA ALA A 87 11.55 -6.33 2.09
C ALA A 87 12.01 -5.55 3.33
N THR A 88 11.60 -4.28 3.47
CA THR A 88 11.87 -3.49 4.68
C THR A 88 11.28 -4.13 5.92
N HIS A 89 9.99 -4.49 5.89
CA HIS A 89 9.33 -5.11 7.03
C HIS A 89 9.96 -6.46 7.40
N VAL A 90 10.29 -7.28 6.40
CA VAL A 90 10.99 -8.56 6.63
C VAL A 90 12.38 -8.34 7.23
N ARG A 91 13.14 -7.35 6.74
CA ARG A 91 14.49 -7.02 7.23
C ARG A 91 14.49 -6.69 8.73
N VAL A 92 13.52 -5.91 9.20
CA VAL A 92 13.43 -5.51 10.61
C VAL A 92 12.70 -6.52 11.48
N GLY A 93 12.30 -7.68 10.92
CA GLY A 93 11.57 -8.73 11.62
C GLY A 93 10.15 -8.31 12.03
N ASP A 94 9.56 -7.34 11.32
CA ASP A 94 8.21 -6.85 11.61
C ASP A 94 7.18 -7.96 11.33
N PRO A 95 6.39 -8.38 12.33
CA PRO A 95 5.56 -9.57 12.24
C PRO A 95 4.28 -9.38 11.41
N TRP A 96 4.19 -8.56 10.38
CA TRP A 96 2.91 -8.36 9.67
C TRP A 96 2.28 -9.68 9.13
N ILE A 97 3.08 -10.64 8.64
CA ILE A 97 2.63 -12.01 8.33
C ILE A 97 2.50 -12.88 9.59
N ALA A 98 3.45 -12.75 10.52
CA ALA A 98 3.47 -13.58 11.72
C ALA A 98 2.35 -13.23 12.70
N TYR A 99 1.83 -12.00 12.75
CA TYR A 99 0.75 -11.55 13.62
C TYR A 99 -0.59 -12.10 13.10
N ALA A 100 -0.80 -12.07 11.77
CA ALA A 100 -1.96 -12.68 11.13
C ALA A 100 -1.98 -14.22 11.28
N LEU A 101 -0.83 -14.88 11.19
CA LEU A 101 -0.74 -16.34 11.33
C LEU A 101 -0.67 -16.84 12.79
N ARG A 102 -0.12 -16.05 13.72
CA ARG A 102 0.08 -16.44 15.13
C ARG A 102 -1.12 -16.15 16.03
N ARG A 103 -2.04 -15.27 15.61
CA ARG A 103 -3.22 -14.86 16.39
C ARG A 103 -4.52 -15.04 15.57
N PRO A 104 -5.01 -16.28 15.42
CA PRO A 104 -6.27 -16.55 14.72
C PRO A 104 -7.49 -15.93 15.42
N ASP A 105 -7.36 -15.53 16.68
CA ASP A 105 -8.34 -14.76 17.46
C ASP A 105 -8.58 -13.36 16.90
N VAL A 106 -7.55 -12.69 16.37
CA VAL A 106 -7.67 -11.34 15.80
C VAL A 106 -8.37 -11.35 14.44
N ILE A 107 -8.27 -12.46 13.71
CA ILE A 107 -9.03 -12.67 12.47
C ILE A 107 -10.52 -12.85 12.79
N LYS A 108 -10.86 -13.57 13.86
CA LYS A 108 -12.26 -13.81 14.25
C LYS A 108 -12.97 -12.53 14.71
N SER A 109 -12.30 -11.70 15.51
CA SER A 109 -12.86 -10.43 15.98
C SER A 109 -12.99 -9.38 14.86
N ALA A 110 -12.13 -9.43 13.84
CA ALA A 110 -12.25 -8.58 12.65
C ALA A 110 -13.49 -8.91 11.80
N PHE A 111 -14.02 -10.13 11.89
CA PHE A 111 -15.25 -10.56 11.21
C PHE A 111 -16.46 -10.62 12.14
N GLY A 112 -16.34 -10.09 13.38
CA GLY A 112 -17.45 -10.02 14.33
C GLY A 112 -18.08 -11.39 14.62
N ALA A 113 -17.28 -12.45 14.60
CA ALA A 113 -17.72 -13.80 14.95
C ALA A 113 -17.52 -14.04 16.44
N ASP A 114 -18.21 -13.22 17.24
CA ASP A 114 -18.36 -13.35 18.68
C ASP A 114 -19.87 -13.35 19.01
#